data_AF-A0A8H6J865-F1
#
_entry.id   AF-A0A8H6J865-F1
#
_cell.length_a   1.000
_cell.length_b   1.000
_cell.length_c   1.000
_cell.angle_alpha   90.00
_cell.angle_beta   90.00
_cell.angle_gamma   90.00
#
_symmetry.space_group_name_H-M   'P 1'
#
loop_
_entity.id
_entity.type
_entity.pdbx_description
1 polymer ?
#
loop_
_entity_poly.entity_id
_entity_poly.type
_entity_poly.pdbx_seq_one_letter_code
_entity_poly.pdbx_strand_id
1 'polypeptide(L)'
;MSESRIVEELRFITNPRQKWCPTNLRPWPDFLQQQRIVFGTLYDTFPSDRRSFESRSFLSGLGSRIARRKITDEKALEYFLHNSVEDPVRAIMDELKKVEEVNRAFDLGNGIVFENHPHVMSDAAEEVVDRNLRADQICVYRSETADSESRTMLYVSEYKPPHKLTAPHLRLGLRPMNIHKEVVNRKTIPTSVDPDARFQYHAERLTAAAITQTYHYMIEGGLEHGLLTTGEAIVFLKIDWRKPETLFYHLAEQSAEAEAHPEHAHLCTAAAQYLAFSLIALSVPGGRSPHGQDERCEAMGKLKTWAEDFETTLRSVPDGERQPPESSPGYKPKAYEDVDRSPHLLRGKRRGHAKDRHTKEQVTKDPDESSESSDDESRRNVLGTPTPTERRTRGRNHQSQGGQGSQGTRHSQRPLALRPQGGGEGRCSKNGHKPYCTQKCLLGLVRGGVLDPGCPNILLHSRKPSDDHGYNHGSGRADARHPIDLAGFMKLFGEQLKQTLDDGITPLGQGGARGVLFKTSLLAYGYTFVSKGTVRAFIKDLEHEAAVYKRLLAIQGIYVPVFLGAIDLQPLNRTYYYDHRVYVVHMTFLSWGGHDLYSTESRQ
;
A
#
# COMPACT_ATOMS: atom_id res chain seq x y z
N MET A 1 -33.24 -8.08 37.65
CA MET A 1 -31.91 -7.96 36.98
C MET A 1 -32.19 -7.55 35.56
N SER A 2 -31.56 -6.48 35.07
CA SER A 2 -32.05 -5.66 33.97
C SER A 2 -31.54 -6.06 32.57
N GLU A 3 -32.30 -5.68 31.55
CA GLU A 3 -32.00 -5.83 30.12
C GLU A 3 -30.67 -5.15 29.69
N SER A 4 -30.11 -4.28 30.53
CA SER A 4 -28.84 -3.60 30.32
C SER A 4 -27.69 -4.55 29.93
N ARG A 5 -27.63 -5.77 30.49
CA ARG A 5 -26.60 -6.75 30.11
C ARG A 5 -26.75 -7.31 28.69
N ILE A 6 -27.97 -7.44 28.20
CA ILE A 6 -28.24 -7.95 26.83
C ILE A 6 -27.86 -6.87 25.78
N VAL A 7 -27.80 -5.60 26.18
CA VAL A 7 -27.35 -4.47 25.35
C VAL A 7 -25.82 -4.30 25.36
N GLU A 8 -25.11 -4.86 26.36
CA GLU A 8 -23.64 -4.83 26.46
C GLU A 8 -22.96 -5.86 25.54
N GLU A 9 -23.55 -7.05 25.33
CA GLU A 9 -23.01 -8.08 24.41
C GLU A 9 -23.16 -7.70 22.91
N LEU A 10 -23.72 -6.53 22.60
CA LEU A 10 -24.29 -6.18 21.29
C LEU A 10 -23.50 -5.11 20.50
N ARG A 11 -22.23 -4.84 20.86
CA ARG A 11 -21.49 -3.64 20.39
C ARG A 11 -20.21 -3.86 19.58
N PHE A 12 -19.69 -5.09 19.51
CA PHE A 12 -18.42 -5.43 18.82
C PHE A 12 -18.62 -5.84 17.35
N ILE A 13 -19.40 -5.07 16.59
CA ILE A 13 -20.02 -5.57 15.35
C ILE A 13 -19.19 -5.29 14.10
N THR A 14 -18.72 -6.36 13.48
CA THR A 14 -18.44 -6.41 12.03
C THR A 14 -19.76 -6.23 11.27
N ASN A 15 -19.83 -5.21 10.41
CA ASN A 15 -21.05 -4.84 9.71
C ASN A 15 -20.80 -4.59 8.21
N PRO A 16 -21.14 -5.54 7.31
CA PRO A 16 -21.11 -5.38 5.85
C PRO A 16 -22.30 -4.59 5.27
N ARG A 17 -23.28 -4.17 6.07
CA ARG A 17 -24.43 -3.42 5.58
C ARG A 17 -24.02 -2.07 4.98
N GLN A 18 -24.45 -1.81 3.75
CA GLN A 18 -24.03 -0.69 2.89
C GLN A 18 -22.54 -0.67 2.49
N LYS A 19 -21.77 -1.73 2.77
CA LYS A 19 -20.38 -1.83 2.30
C LYS A 19 -20.33 -2.34 0.86
N TRP A 20 -19.37 -1.83 0.07
CA TRP A 20 -19.12 -2.34 -1.28
C TRP A 20 -18.74 -3.81 -1.23
N CYS A 21 -19.33 -4.59 -2.13
CA CYS A 21 -19.18 -6.04 -2.23
C CYS A 21 -18.50 -6.40 -3.56
N PRO A 22 -17.49 -7.29 -3.57
CA PRO A 22 -16.93 -7.77 -4.82
C PRO A 22 -17.98 -8.58 -5.57
N THR A 23 -18.12 -8.36 -6.87
CA THR A 23 -19.11 -9.10 -7.67
C THR A 23 -18.64 -10.53 -7.95
N ASN A 24 -17.34 -10.73 -8.16
CA ASN A 24 -16.75 -12.03 -8.48
C ASN A 24 -15.66 -12.39 -7.47
N LEU A 25 -15.68 -13.61 -6.96
CA LEU A 25 -14.63 -14.19 -6.13
C LEU A 25 -13.84 -15.22 -6.95
N ARG A 26 -12.50 -15.18 -6.90
CA ARG A 26 -11.62 -16.09 -7.67
C ARG A 26 -10.37 -16.50 -6.88
N PRO A 27 -9.84 -17.73 -7.05
CA PRO A 27 -8.52 -18.07 -6.55
C PRO A 27 -7.45 -17.13 -7.13
N TRP A 28 -6.51 -16.70 -6.30
CA TRP A 28 -5.29 -16.00 -6.71
C TRP A 28 -4.31 -17.05 -7.27
N PRO A 29 -4.08 -17.09 -8.60
CA PRO A 29 -3.43 -18.25 -9.25
C PRO A 29 -1.92 -18.33 -8.99
N ASP A 30 -1.24 -17.18 -8.83
CA ASP A 30 0.21 -17.08 -8.77
C ASP A 30 0.75 -16.75 -7.37
N PHE A 31 -0.11 -16.68 -6.33
CA PHE A 31 0.29 -16.34 -4.95
C PHE A 31 1.48 -17.16 -4.44
N LEU A 32 1.42 -18.50 -4.54
CA LEU A 32 2.51 -19.38 -4.09
C LEU A 32 3.78 -19.19 -4.93
N GLN A 33 3.66 -18.88 -6.22
CA GLN A 33 4.82 -18.58 -7.07
C GLN A 33 5.47 -17.25 -6.68
N GLN A 34 4.69 -16.23 -6.34
CA GLN A 34 5.19 -14.98 -5.78
C GLN A 34 5.88 -15.22 -4.42
N GLN A 35 5.27 -16.00 -3.53
CA GLN A 35 5.84 -16.38 -2.24
C GLN A 35 7.22 -17.05 -2.38
N ARG A 36 7.35 -17.97 -3.34
CA ARG A 36 8.64 -18.64 -3.67
C ARG A 36 9.69 -17.69 -4.22
N ILE A 37 9.30 -16.70 -5.03
CA ILE A 37 10.23 -15.68 -5.56
C ILE A 37 10.71 -14.76 -4.44
N VAL A 38 9.83 -14.37 -3.51
CA VAL A 38 10.20 -13.61 -2.31
C VAL A 38 11.20 -14.39 -1.45
N PHE A 39 10.91 -15.64 -1.10
CA PHE A 39 11.85 -16.45 -0.32
C PHE A 39 13.16 -16.73 -1.07
N GLY A 40 13.12 -17.00 -2.38
CA GLY A 40 14.33 -17.18 -3.19
C GLY A 40 15.22 -15.94 -3.13
N THR A 41 14.62 -14.76 -3.34
CA THR A 41 15.31 -13.47 -3.24
C THR A 41 15.91 -13.24 -1.85
N LEU A 42 15.18 -13.56 -0.78
CA LEU A 42 15.70 -13.47 0.60
C LEU A 42 16.88 -14.41 0.84
N TYR A 43 16.83 -15.66 0.35
CA TYR A 43 17.93 -16.62 0.49
C TYR A 43 19.17 -16.23 -0.35
N ASP A 44 18.97 -15.56 -1.48
CA ASP A 44 20.07 -15.03 -2.32
C ASP A 44 20.70 -13.72 -1.78
N THR A 45 20.03 -13.01 -0.85
CA THR A 45 20.44 -11.66 -0.40
C THR A 45 20.72 -11.50 1.09
N PHE A 46 20.07 -12.26 1.99
CA PHE A 46 20.28 -12.14 3.44
C PHE A 46 21.41 -13.05 3.94
N PRO A 47 22.34 -12.57 4.79
CA PRO A 47 23.46 -13.37 5.30
C PRO A 47 23.00 -14.47 6.27
N SER A 48 23.15 -15.74 5.85
CA SER A 48 22.67 -16.92 6.59
C SER A 48 23.50 -17.30 7.82
N ASP A 49 24.68 -16.71 8.01
CA ASP A 49 25.56 -16.87 9.18
C ASP A 49 25.18 -15.93 10.34
N ARG A 50 24.39 -14.89 10.06
CA ARG A 50 24.05 -13.81 10.99
C ARG A 50 23.01 -14.26 12.04
N ARG A 51 23.43 -14.38 13.30
CA ARG A 51 22.57 -14.72 14.45
C ARG A 51 21.74 -13.52 14.93
N SER A 52 20.85 -13.05 14.06
CA SER A 52 20.01 -11.86 14.28
C SER A 52 18.68 -12.12 15.02
N PHE A 53 18.24 -13.38 15.11
CA PHE A 53 16.89 -13.74 15.54
C PHE A 53 16.86 -14.41 16.91
N GLU A 54 15.67 -14.47 17.50
CA GLU A 54 15.45 -15.01 18.84
C GLU A 54 15.88 -16.48 19.01
N SER A 55 16.32 -16.84 20.21
CA SER A 55 16.73 -18.22 20.49
C SER A 55 15.55 -19.19 20.47
N ARG A 56 15.79 -20.43 20.00
CA ARG A 56 14.80 -21.51 20.05
C ARG A 56 14.24 -21.75 21.47
N SER A 57 15.07 -21.53 22.50
CA SER A 57 14.67 -21.62 23.91
C SER A 57 13.67 -20.53 24.31
N PHE A 58 13.85 -19.29 23.82
CA PHE A 58 12.89 -18.21 24.02
C PHE A 58 11.57 -18.51 23.30
N LEU A 59 11.63 -18.87 22.02
CA LEU A 59 10.44 -19.20 21.21
C LEU A 59 9.63 -20.37 21.81
N SER A 60 10.31 -21.41 22.30
CA SER A 60 9.67 -22.51 23.02
C SER A 60 9.00 -22.05 24.32
N GLY A 61 9.66 -21.18 25.09
CA GLY A 61 9.10 -20.55 26.28
C GLY A 61 7.91 -19.62 26.00
N LEU A 62 7.93 -18.88 24.88
CA LEU A 62 6.86 -18.01 24.42
C LEU A 62 5.64 -18.83 24.00
N GLY A 63 5.80 -19.84 23.13
CA GLY A 63 4.73 -20.78 22.77
C GLY A 63 4.12 -21.47 23.99
N SER A 64 4.95 -21.89 24.96
CA SER A 64 4.51 -22.49 26.23
C SER A 64 3.74 -21.54 27.16
N ARG A 65 3.80 -20.23 26.92
CA ARG A 65 2.97 -19.20 27.59
C ARG A 65 1.69 -18.96 26.81
N ILE A 66 1.78 -18.75 25.50
CA ILE A 66 0.65 -18.44 24.62
C ILE A 66 -0.38 -19.58 24.61
N ALA A 67 0.08 -20.84 24.50
CA ALA A 67 -0.79 -22.03 24.50
C ALA A 67 -1.62 -22.22 25.79
N ARG A 68 -1.37 -21.45 26.86
CA ARG A 68 -2.18 -21.48 28.10
C ARG A 68 -3.47 -20.66 27.99
N ARG A 69 -3.56 -19.74 27.02
CA ARG A 69 -4.74 -18.88 26.79
C ARG A 69 -5.49 -19.40 25.57
N LYS A 70 -6.70 -19.93 25.77
CA LYS A 70 -7.61 -20.25 24.66
C LYS A 70 -8.08 -18.97 23.97
N ILE A 71 -8.27 -19.03 22.66
CA ILE A 71 -8.88 -17.94 21.87
C ILE A 71 -10.40 -18.02 22.04
N THR A 72 -10.92 -17.30 23.03
CA THR A 72 -12.36 -17.18 23.31
C THR A 72 -13.01 -16.01 22.56
N ASP A 73 -12.27 -14.93 22.37
CA ASP A 73 -12.74 -13.60 22.00
C ASP A 73 -11.72 -12.88 21.10
N GLU A 74 -12.13 -11.74 20.54
CA GLU A 74 -11.32 -10.85 19.69
C GLU A 74 -10.00 -10.46 20.37
N LYS A 75 -10.04 -10.12 21.67
CA LYS A 75 -8.87 -9.69 22.46
C LYS A 75 -7.95 -10.86 22.85
N ALA A 76 -8.41 -12.10 22.71
CA ALA A 76 -7.58 -13.29 22.79
C ALA A 76 -6.93 -13.61 21.43
N LEU A 77 -7.63 -13.36 20.32
CA LEU A 77 -7.08 -13.49 18.97
C LEU A 77 -6.02 -12.41 18.68
N GLU A 78 -6.32 -11.14 18.98
CA GLU A 78 -5.40 -9.99 18.89
C GLU A 78 -4.10 -10.28 19.65
N TYR A 79 -4.20 -10.67 20.92
CA TYR A 79 -3.04 -11.05 21.73
C TYR A 79 -2.24 -12.22 21.14
N PHE A 80 -2.92 -13.23 20.57
CA PHE A 80 -2.26 -14.36 19.91
C PHE A 80 -1.49 -13.89 18.67
N LEU A 81 -2.10 -13.08 17.80
CA LEU A 81 -1.51 -12.63 16.54
C LEU A 81 -0.36 -11.64 16.76
N HIS A 82 -0.52 -10.67 17.68
CA HIS A 82 0.56 -9.76 18.12
C HIS A 82 1.82 -10.56 18.51
N ASN A 83 1.69 -11.47 19.46
CA ASN A 83 2.83 -12.18 20.05
C ASN A 83 3.39 -13.33 19.18
N SER A 84 2.57 -13.94 18.31
CA SER A 84 2.96 -15.15 17.55
C SER A 84 3.28 -14.88 16.08
N VAL A 85 2.87 -13.72 15.54
CA VAL A 85 2.96 -13.41 14.12
C VAL A 85 3.54 -12.01 13.89
N GLU A 86 2.91 -10.97 14.43
CA GLU A 86 3.21 -9.59 14.03
C GLU A 86 4.50 -9.05 14.67
N ASP A 87 4.70 -9.25 15.97
CA ASP A 87 5.95 -8.89 16.65
C ASP A 87 7.16 -9.66 16.05
N PRO A 88 7.08 -10.99 15.82
CA PRO A 88 8.09 -11.72 15.05
C PRO A 88 8.32 -11.18 13.63
N VAL A 89 7.28 -10.86 12.87
CA VAL A 89 7.42 -10.31 11.50
C VAL A 89 8.05 -8.92 11.52
N ARG A 90 7.71 -8.07 12.50
CA ARG A 90 8.33 -6.75 12.70
C ARG A 90 9.80 -6.89 13.05
N ALA A 91 10.15 -7.78 13.99
CA ALA A 91 11.53 -8.06 14.37
C ALA A 91 12.36 -8.62 13.19
N ILE A 92 11.76 -9.46 12.33
CA ILE A 92 12.41 -9.91 11.11
C ILE A 92 12.62 -8.74 10.14
N MET A 93 11.60 -7.93 9.87
CA MET A 93 11.70 -6.75 9.00
C MET A 93 12.74 -5.73 9.49
N ASP A 94 12.87 -5.54 10.80
CA ASP A 94 13.89 -4.68 11.42
C ASP A 94 15.33 -5.19 11.22
N GLU A 95 15.52 -6.48 10.98
CA GLU A 95 16.82 -7.06 10.59
C GLU A 95 17.02 -7.10 9.07
N LEU A 96 15.96 -7.36 8.29
CA LEU A 96 15.99 -7.29 6.82
C LEU A 96 16.35 -5.88 6.32
N LYS A 97 15.76 -4.83 6.91
CA LYS A 97 16.01 -3.44 6.49
C LYS A 97 17.45 -2.96 6.72
N LYS A 98 18.23 -3.67 7.55
CA LYS A 98 19.65 -3.42 7.84
C LYS A 98 20.60 -4.04 6.80
N VAL A 99 20.10 -4.76 5.79
CA VAL A 99 20.87 -5.31 4.67
C VAL A 99 20.50 -4.54 3.41
N GLU A 100 21.46 -3.84 2.80
CA GLU A 100 21.18 -2.90 1.71
C GLU A 100 20.63 -3.60 0.46
N GLU A 101 21.12 -4.80 0.15
CA GLU A 101 20.63 -5.63 -0.95
C GLU A 101 19.15 -6.01 -0.77
N VAL A 102 18.73 -6.34 0.45
CA VAL A 102 17.34 -6.70 0.77
C VAL A 102 16.46 -5.45 0.74
N ASN A 103 16.91 -4.35 1.36
CA ASN A 103 16.18 -3.08 1.37
C ASN A 103 15.96 -2.57 -0.07
N ARG A 104 16.98 -2.68 -0.94
CA ARG A 104 16.90 -2.31 -2.37
C ARG A 104 16.06 -3.28 -3.21
N ALA A 105 16.02 -4.57 -2.88
CA ALA A 105 15.23 -5.57 -3.60
C ALA A 105 13.72 -5.45 -3.33
N PHE A 106 13.35 -5.08 -2.10
CA PHE A 106 11.95 -5.03 -1.65
C PHE A 106 11.44 -3.62 -1.32
N ASP A 107 12.23 -2.57 -1.55
CA ASP A 107 11.91 -1.17 -1.23
C ASP A 107 11.44 -1.00 0.24
N LEU A 108 12.17 -1.60 1.18
CA LEU A 108 11.72 -1.72 2.59
C LEU A 108 11.60 -0.37 3.30
N GLY A 109 12.38 0.64 2.91
CA GLY A 109 12.42 1.93 3.59
C GLY A 109 12.87 1.77 5.04
N ASN A 110 12.08 2.30 5.98
CA ASN A 110 12.27 2.08 7.43
C ASN A 110 11.48 0.87 7.97
N GLY A 111 10.93 0.02 7.10
CA GLY A 111 10.17 -1.18 7.48
C GLY A 111 8.67 -0.94 7.64
N ILE A 112 7.99 -1.86 8.32
CA ILE A 112 6.53 -1.85 8.48
C ILE A 112 6.08 -1.69 9.93
N VAL A 113 4.89 -1.10 10.11
CA VAL A 113 4.21 -0.93 11.39
C VAL A 113 2.83 -1.57 11.30
N PHE A 114 2.45 -2.33 12.32
CA PHE A 114 1.12 -2.88 12.54
C PHE A 114 0.39 -1.99 13.54
N GLU A 115 -0.81 -1.51 13.21
CA GLU A 115 -1.51 -0.50 14.02
C GLU A 115 -3.03 -0.72 14.07
N ASN A 116 -3.53 -0.98 15.28
CA ASN A 116 -4.94 -1.27 15.59
C ASN A 116 -5.74 -0.01 15.93
N HIS A 117 -5.04 1.06 16.32
CA HIS A 117 -5.64 2.35 16.64
C HIS A 117 -5.81 3.13 15.34
N PRO A 118 -7.03 3.47 14.91
CA PRO A 118 -7.20 4.30 13.72
C PRO A 118 -6.71 5.72 14.02
N HIS A 119 -6.32 6.46 12.98
CA HIS A 119 -5.84 7.84 13.08
C HIS A 119 -6.77 8.72 13.94
N VAL A 120 -6.22 9.67 14.72
CA VAL A 120 -6.90 10.40 15.83
C VAL A 120 -8.28 10.97 15.49
N MET A 121 -8.53 11.33 14.22
CA MET A 121 -9.83 11.83 13.74
C MET A 121 -10.90 10.77 13.48
N SER A 122 -10.54 9.49 13.32
CA SER A 122 -11.47 8.37 13.09
C SER A 122 -12.33 8.08 14.31
N ASP A 123 -11.84 8.36 15.52
CA ASP A 123 -12.50 8.02 16.79
C ASP A 123 -13.53 9.08 17.24
N ALA A 124 -13.80 10.07 16.38
CA ALA A 124 -14.59 11.25 16.70
C ALA A 124 -15.73 11.56 15.72
N ALA A 125 -16.00 10.71 14.73
CA ALA A 125 -17.27 10.73 14.01
C ALA A 125 -18.44 10.49 14.99
N GLU A 126 -19.65 11.02 14.75
CA GLU A 126 -20.80 11.03 15.69
C GLU A 126 -21.38 9.62 16.07
N GLU A 127 -20.63 8.53 15.84
CA GLU A 127 -20.83 7.19 16.43
C GLU A 127 -20.22 7.04 17.84
N VAL A 128 -19.70 8.10 18.49
CA VAL A 128 -18.99 8.01 19.79
C VAL A 128 -19.91 7.73 20.99
N VAL A 129 -20.50 6.53 21.05
CA VAL A 129 -21.06 5.94 22.27
C VAL A 129 -20.59 4.48 22.43
N ASP A 130 -19.30 4.22 22.18
CA ASP A 130 -18.59 3.09 22.81
C ASP A 130 -17.07 3.36 22.86
N ARG A 131 -16.49 3.41 24.06
CA ARG A 131 -15.06 3.68 24.31
C ARG A 131 -14.24 2.40 24.53
N ASN A 132 -14.66 1.27 23.95
CA ASN A 132 -14.02 -0.03 24.11
C ASN A 132 -13.67 -0.66 22.76
N LEU A 133 -12.41 -0.48 22.34
CA LEU A 133 -11.62 -1.39 21.49
C LEU A 133 -12.38 -2.08 20.34
N ARG A 134 -12.39 -1.46 19.15
CA ARG A 134 -12.81 -2.11 17.87
C ARG A 134 -11.73 -3.11 17.38
N ALA A 135 -11.41 -4.13 18.18
CA ALA A 135 -10.28 -5.08 18.02
C ALA A 135 -10.37 -6.06 16.81
N ASP A 136 -11.24 -5.78 15.84
CA ASP A 136 -11.48 -6.59 14.64
C ASP A 136 -10.49 -6.31 13.50
N GLN A 137 -9.66 -5.24 13.57
CA GLN A 137 -8.92 -4.69 12.43
C GLN A 137 -7.53 -4.15 12.80
N ILE A 138 -6.56 -4.38 11.91
CA ILE A 138 -5.22 -3.78 11.90
C ILE A 138 -4.96 -3.16 10.54
N CYS A 139 -4.33 -1.98 10.51
CA CYS A 139 -3.73 -1.41 9.29
C CYS A 139 -2.22 -1.64 9.31
N VAL A 140 -1.66 -2.03 8.17
CA VAL A 140 -0.20 -2.22 8.03
C VAL A 140 0.36 -1.12 7.14
N TYR A 141 1.29 -0.34 7.70
CA TYR A 141 1.89 0.82 7.03
C TYR A 141 3.38 0.60 6.77
N ARG A 142 3.89 1.15 5.66
CA ARG A 142 5.31 1.42 5.42
C ARG A 142 5.70 2.73 6.12
N SER A 143 6.85 2.73 6.78
CA SER A 143 7.50 3.94 7.29
C SER A 143 8.53 4.44 6.28
N GLU A 144 8.39 5.68 5.81
CA GLU A 144 9.34 6.30 4.87
C GLU A 144 10.64 6.71 5.57
N THR A 145 10.53 7.27 6.78
CA THR A 145 11.66 7.71 7.62
C THR A 145 11.30 7.56 9.11
N ALA A 146 12.29 7.58 10.00
CA ALA A 146 12.08 7.43 11.44
C ALA A 146 11.32 8.60 12.08
N ASP A 147 11.53 9.83 11.57
CA ASP A 147 11.11 11.08 12.21
C ASP A 147 9.91 11.76 11.52
N SER A 148 9.24 11.08 10.58
CA SER A 148 8.13 11.66 9.81
C SER A 148 6.81 10.92 10.01
N GLU A 149 5.74 11.69 10.22
CA GLU A 149 4.34 11.23 10.19
C GLU A 149 3.91 10.70 8.80
N SER A 150 4.75 10.84 7.77
CA SER A 150 4.52 10.31 6.42
C SER A 150 4.60 8.77 6.39
N ARG A 151 3.46 8.13 6.69
CA ARG A 151 3.24 6.69 6.56
C ARG A 151 2.40 6.35 5.32
N THR A 152 2.65 5.20 4.70
CA THR A 152 1.89 4.72 3.53
C THR A 152 1.22 3.40 3.86
N MET A 153 -0.11 3.33 3.79
CA MET A 153 -0.85 2.08 4.04
C MET A 153 -0.60 1.07 2.93
N LEU A 154 -0.22 -0.15 3.28
CA LEU A 154 0.09 -1.25 2.36
C LEU A 154 -1.10 -2.19 2.17
N TYR A 155 -1.70 -2.60 3.29
CA TYR A 155 -2.87 -3.46 3.33
C TYR A 155 -3.63 -3.32 4.65
N VAL A 156 -4.91 -3.67 4.63
CA VAL A 156 -5.73 -3.89 5.83
C VAL A 156 -5.76 -5.37 6.20
N SER A 157 -5.80 -5.64 7.50
CA SER A 157 -5.88 -6.98 8.09
C SER A 157 -7.11 -7.05 8.99
N GLU A 158 -7.92 -8.09 8.84
CA GLU A 158 -9.19 -8.27 9.56
C GLU A 158 -9.21 -9.59 10.33
N TYR A 159 -9.66 -9.51 11.58
CA TYR A 159 -9.64 -10.60 12.56
C TYR A 159 -11.04 -11.10 12.83
N LYS A 160 -11.21 -12.44 12.85
CA LYS A 160 -12.47 -13.10 13.21
C LYS A 160 -12.17 -14.28 14.12
N PRO A 161 -12.48 -14.21 15.44
CA PRO A 161 -12.21 -15.34 16.33
C PRO A 161 -12.97 -16.59 15.88
N PRO A 162 -12.48 -17.80 16.22
CA PRO A 162 -13.05 -19.07 15.77
C PRO A 162 -14.56 -19.24 16.04
N HIS A 163 -15.12 -18.57 17.05
CA HIS A 163 -16.55 -18.62 17.34
C HIS A 163 -17.43 -17.86 16.33
N LYS A 164 -16.85 -16.95 15.51
CA LYS A 164 -17.51 -16.20 14.43
C LYS A 164 -17.24 -16.80 13.04
N LEU A 165 -16.04 -17.35 12.82
CA LEU A 165 -15.62 -17.92 11.53
C LEU A 165 -14.53 -18.98 11.76
N THR A 166 -14.65 -20.16 11.14
CA THR A 166 -13.72 -21.30 11.32
C THR A 166 -13.04 -21.68 10.00
N ALA A 167 -11.95 -22.44 10.05
CA ALA A 167 -11.32 -22.94 8.82
C ALA A 167 -12.29 -23.76 7.92
N PRO A 168 -13.15 -24.67 8.42
CA PRO A 168 -14.19 -25.31 7.61
C PRO A 168 -15.16 -24.35 6.90
N HIS A 169 -15.60 -23.26 7.55
CA HIS A 169 -16.41 -22.24 6.88
C HIS A 169 -15.63 -21.57 5.73
N LEU A 170 -14.35 -21.26 5.94
CA LEU A 170 -13.50 -20.67 4.91
C LEU A 170 -13.26 -21.64 3.73
N ARG A 171 -12.95 -22.91 3.99
CA ARG A 171 -12.71 -23.94 2.95
C ARG A 171 -13.90 -24.08 1.99
N LEU A 172 -15.12 -24.02 2.51
CA LEU A 172 -16.36 -24.18 1.73
C LEU A 172 -16.87 -22.87 1.11
N GLY A 173 -16.72 -21.74 1.82
CA GLY A 173 -17.15 -20.43 1.34
C GLY A 173 -16.20 -19.81 0.30
N LEU A 174 -14.90 -20.11 0.36
CA LEU A 174 -13.90 -19.63 -0.60
C LEU A 174 -13.87 -20.52 -1.84
N ARG A 175 -14.85 -20.34 -2.72
CA ARG A 175 -14.91 -20.95 -4.06
C ARG A 175 -15.04 -19.90 -5.17
N PRO A 176 -14.75 -20.23 -6.45
CA PRO A 176 -15.11 -19.37 -7.57
C PRO A 176 -16.63 -19.15 -7.58
N MET A 177 -17.09 -17.90 -7.47
CA MET A 177 -18.53 -17.56 -7.44
C MET A 177 -18.81 -16.09 -7.79
N ASN A 178 -20.05 -15.81 -8.18
CA ASN A 178 -20.60 -14.46 -8.21
C ASN A 178 -21.34 -14.17 -6.90
N ILE A 179 -20.70 -13.46 -5.97
CA ILE A 179 -21.17 -13.29 -4.57
C ILE A 179 -22.61 -12.74 -4.54
N HIS A 180 -22.89 -11.70 -5.32
CA HIS A 180 -24.20 -11.06 -5.30
C HIS A 180 -25.32 -11.95 -5.87
N LYS A 181 -25.02 -12.79 -6.88
CA LYS A 181 -26.01 -13.70 -7.48
C LYS A 181 -26.22 -14.96 -6.63
N GLU A 182 -25.14 -15.55 -6.13
CA GLU A 182 -25.13 -16.88 -5.52
C GLU A 182 -25.27 -16.86 -4.00
N VAL A 183 -24.93 -15.74 -3.35
CA VAL A 183 -24.99 -15.59 -1.89
C VAL A 183 -26.04 -14.55 -1.49
N VAL A 184 -25.87 -13.28 -1.89
CA VAL A 184 -26.76 -12.17 -1.46
C VAL A 184 -28.21 -12.37 -1.95
N ASN A 185 -28.39 -12.74 -3.22
CA ASN A 185 -29.72 -12.91 -3.82
C ASN A 185 -30.30 -14.33 -3.64
N ARG A 186 -29.69 -15.20 -2.81
CA ARG A 186 -30.07 -16.61 -2.70
C ARG A 186 -31.36 -16.80 -1.89
N LYS A 187 -32.49 -16.82 -2.61
CA LYS A 187 -33.84 -17.00 -2.04
C LYS A 187 -34.08 -18.36 -1.36
N THR A 188 -33.29 -19.38 -1.67
CA THR A 188 -33.48 -20.76 -1.21
C THR A 188 -32.47 -21.16 -0.13
N ILE A 189 -32.98 -21.24 1.11
CA ILE A 189 -32.28 -21.84 2.26
C ILE A 189 -32.43 -23.37 2.16
N PRO A 190 -31.35 -24.15 2.23
CA PRO A 190 -31.44 -25.61 2.32
C PRO A 190 -32.19 -26.06 3.58
N THR A 191 -33.06 -27.06 3.44
CA THR A 191 -33.75 -27.67 4.58
C THR A 191 -32.78 -28.49 5.43
N SER A 192 -33.13 -28.73 6.69
CA SER A 192 -32.37 -29.58 7.63
C SER A 192 -32.34 -31.07 7.25
N VAL A 193 -32.83 -31.44 6.06
CA VAL A 193 -32.76 -32.79 5.48
C VAL A 193 -31.38 -33.05 4.86
N ASP A 194 -30.67 -31.98 4.48
CA ASP A 194 -29.29 -32.04 3.94
C ASP A 194 -28.36 -31.15 4.80
N PRO A 195 -27.72 -31.73 5.85
CA PRO A 195 -26.83 -30.98 6.73
C PRO A 195 -25.60 -30.40 6.01
N ASP A 196 -25.09 -31.08 4.98
CA ASP A 196 -23.90 -30.65 4.25
C ASP A 196 -24.21 -29.47 3.31
N ALA A 197 -25.32 -29.52 2.54
CA ALA A 197 -25.75 -28.38 1.73
C ALA A 197 -26.15 -27.17 2.60
N ARG A 198 -26.68 -27.42 3.80
CA ARG A 198 -27.00 -26.37 4.78
C ARG A 198 -25.74 -25.75 5.39
N PHE A 199 -24.76 -26.55 5.80
CA PHE A 199 -23.47 -26.04 6.28
C PHE A 199 -22.74 -25.25 5.16
N GLN A 200 -22.73 -25.76 3.92
CA GLN A 200 -22.22 -25.04 2.74
C GLN A 200 -22.89 -23.67 2.57
N TYR A 201 -24.22 -23.57 2.72
CA TYR A 201 -24.95 -22.30 2.63
C TYR A 201 -24.55 -21.29 3.72
N HIS A 202 -24.38 -21.74 4.96
CA HIS A 202 -23.91 -20.88 6.05
C HIS A 202 -22.44 -20.48 5.89
N ALA A 203 -21.58 -21.39 5.44
CA ALA A 203 -20.17 -21.15 5.10
C ALA A 203 -20.00 -20.11 3.98
N GLU A 204 -20.79 -20.22 2.90
CA GLU A 204 -20.84 -19.22 1.83
C GLU A 204 -21.23 -17.83 2.35
N ARG A 205 -22.31 -17.74 3.17
CA ARG A 205 -22.78 -16.45 3.69
C ARG A 205 -21.80 -15.81 4.68
N LEU A 206 -21.30 -16.56 5.66
CA LEU A 206 -20.34 -16.05 6.65
C LEU A 206 -19.03 -15.61 6.00
N THR A 207 -18.47 -16.44 5.12
CA THR A 207 -17.24 -16.11 4.39
C THR A 207 -17.41 -14.89 3.50
N ALA A 208 -18.49 -14.85 2.71
CA ALA A 208 -18.76 -13.71 1.82
C ALA A 208 -19.00 -12.40 2.59
N ALA A 209 -19.69 -12.45 3.72
CA ALA A 209 -19.92 -11.30 4.59
C ALA A 209 -18.62 -10.80 5.25
N ALA A 210 -17.72 -11.70 5.65
CA ALA A 210 -16.40 -11.34 6.19
C ALA A 210 -15.51 -10.68 5.12
N ILE A 211 -15.28 -11.34 3.98
CA ILE A 211 -14.41 -10.78 2.93
C ILE A 211 -14.98 -9.49 2.32
N THR A 212 -16.31 -9.30 2.34
CA THR A 212 -16.95 -8.03 1.94
C THR A 212 -16.54 -6.88 2.85
N GLN A 213 -16.40 -7.10 4.16
CA GLN A 213 -15.92 -6.04 5.06
C GLN A 213 -14.47 -5.67 4.77
N THR A 214 -13.58 -6.66 4.63
CA THR A 214 -12.16 -6.43 4.33
C THR A 214 -11.98 -5.72 2.99
N TYR A 215 -12.69 -6.19 1.97
CA TYR A 215 -12.70 -5.63 0.61
C TYR A 215 -13.18 -4.17 0.57
N HIS A 216 -14.22 -3.81 1.33
CA HIS A 216 -14.68 -2.42 1.38
C HIS A 216 -13.58 -1.49 1.91
N TYR A 217 -12.81 -1.89 2.93
CA TYR A 217 -11.68 -1.10 3.40
C TYR A 217 -10.49 -1.09 2.42
N MET A 218 -10.30 -2.15 1.62
CA MET A 218 -9.35 -2.11 0.50
C MET A 218 -9.76 -1.06 -0.55
N ILE A 219 -11.05 -0.97 -0.88
CA ILE A 219 -11.59 0.04 -1.81
C ILE A 219 -11.52 1.46 -1.23
N GLU A 220 -11.84 1.66 0.05
CA GLU A 220 -11.70 2.97 0.72
C GLU A 220 -10.26 3.42 0.86
N GLY A 221 -9.36 2.51 1.21
CA GLY A 221 -7.94 2.78 1.36
C GLY A 221 -7.22 2.98 0.02
N GLY A 222 -7.78 2.51 -1.09
CA GLY A 222 -7.13 2.49 -2.41
C GLY A 222 -6.09 1.37 -2.55
N LEU A 223 -6.30 0.24 -1.88
CA LEU A 223 -5.29 -0.80 -1.68
C LEU A 223 -5.43 -1.93 -2.71
N GLU A 224 -4.31 -2.43 -3.23
CA GLU A 224 -4.31 -3.69 -3.98
C GLU A 224 -4.52 -4.91 -3.05
N HIS A 225 -4.06 -4.84 -1.80
CA HIS A 225 -3.86 -6.01 -0.93
C HIS A 225 -4.62 -5.91 0.39
N GLY A 226 -5.03 -7.08 0.93
CA GLY A 226 -5.75 -7.21 2.18
C GLY A 226 -5.61 -8.61 2.79
N LEU A 227 -5.99 -8.78 4.05
CA LEU A 227 -5.85 -10.04 4.79
C LEU A 227 -7.06 -10.26 5.71
N LEU A 228 -7.54 -11.49 5.80
CA LEU A 228 -8.53 -11.94 6.79
C LEU A 228 -7.97 -13.17 7.52
N THR A 229 -8.04 -13.24 8.85
CA THR A 229 -7.54 -14.41 9.61
C THR A 229 -8.38 -14.78 10.82
N THR A 230 -8.36 -16.08 11.15
CA THR A 230 -8.96 -16.68 12.34
C THR A 230 -7.93 -17.12 13.39
N GLY A 231 -6.64 -16.91 13.13
CA GLY A 231 -5.53 -17.49 13.89
C GLY A 231 -5.23 -18.96 13.57
N GLU A 232 -6.24 -19.72 13.13
CA GLU A 232 -6.10 -21.09 12.59
C GLU A 232 -5.78 -21.08 11.08
N ALA A 233 -6.35 -20.13 10.34
CA ALA A 233 -6.17 -19.97 8.91
C ALA A 233 -6.02 -18.49 8.51
N ILE A 234 -5.46 -18.26 7.33
CA ILE A 234 -5.25 -16.93 6.74
C ILE A 234 -5.83 -16.93 5.32
N VAL A 235 -6.54 -15.85 4.98
CA VAL A 235 -7.02 -15.55 3.63
C VAL A 235 -6.32 -14.30 3.14
N PHE A 236 -5.38 -14.47 2.21
CA PHE A 236 -4.73 -13.36 1.51
C PHE A 236 -5.62 -12.88 0.37
N LEU A 237 -5.83 -11.57 0.28
CA LEU A 237 -6.75 -10.94 -0.67
C LEU A 237 -6.01 -9.98 -1.61
N LYS A 238 -6.41 -9.97 -2.88
CA LYS A 238 -5.93 -9.03 -3.90
C LYS A 238 -7.04 -8.50 -4.81
N ILE A 239 -6.99 -7.21 -5.13
CA ILE A 239 -7.81 -6.55 -6.15
C ILE A 239 -6.92 -6.23 -7.37
N ASP A 240 -7.41 -6.51 -8.58
CA ASP A 240 -6.91 -5.88 -9.81
C ASP A 240 -7.75 -4.61 -10.04
N TRP A 241 -7.17 -3.43 -9.83
CA TRP A 241 -7.89 -2.16 -9.93
C TRP A 241 -8.36 -1.84 -11.36
N ARG A 242 -7.91 -2.58 -12.37
CA ARG A 242 -8.49 -2.54 -13.73
C ARG A 242 -9.87 -3.21 -13.82
N LYS A 243 -10.22 -4.04 -12.84
CA LYS A 243 -11.47 -4.83 -12.72
C LYS A 243 -11.84 -4.96 -11.23
N PRO A 244 -12.12 -3.84 -10.52
CA PRO A 244 -12.25 -3.82 -9.07
C PRO A 244 -13.37 -4.72 -8.56
N GLU A 245 -14.35 -5.07 -9.41
CA GLU A 245 -15.45 -5.98 -9.11
C GLU A 245 -15.01 -7.46 -8.96
N THR A 246 -13.72 -7.75 -9.09
CA THR A 246 -13.13 -9.09 -8.91
C THR A 246 -12.14 -9.11 -7.76
N LEU A 247 -12.46 -9.90 -6.72
CA LEU A 247 -11.58 -10.19 -5.59
C LEU A 247 -10.87 -11.53 -5.81
N PHE A 248 -9.54 -11.50 -5.75
CA PHE A 248 -8.71 -12.70 -5.72
C PHE A 248 -8.41 -13.11 -4.28
N TYR A 249 -8.44 -14.41 -3.98
CA TYR A 249 -8.15 -14.97 -2.66
C TYR A 249 -7.14 -16.11 -2.69
N HIS A 250 -6.33 -16.24 -1.63
CA HIS A 250 -5.57 -17.44 -1.33
C HIS A 250 -5.83 -17.86 0.12
N LEU A 251 -6.40 -19.04 0.32
CA LEU A 251 -6.54 -19.67 1.65
C LEU A 251 -5.25 -20.41 1.99
N ALA A 252 -4.65 -20.08 3.12
CA ALA A 252 -3.51 -20.77 3.71
C ALA A 252 -3.89 -21.35 5.09
N GLU A 253 -3.49 -22.59 5.35
CA GLU A 253 -3.81 -23.38 6.53
C GLU A 253 -2.52 -23.96 7.16
N GLN A 254 -1.94 -23.20 8.09
CA GLN A 254 -0.50 -23.26 8.37
C GLN A 254 -0.03 -24.62 8.90
N SER A 255 -0.81 -25.25 9.79
CA SER A 255 -0.47 -26.57 10.35
C SER A 255 -0.45 -27.66 9.27
N ALA A 256 -1.50 -27.72 8.45
CA ALA A 256 -1.63 -28.75 7.41
C ALA A 256 -0.62 -28.55 6.28
N GLU A 257 -0.32 -27.30 5.91
CA GLU A 257 0.76 -27.01 4.95
C GLU A 257 2.15 -27.36 5.52
N ALA A 258 2.39 -27.13 6.81
CA ALA A 258 3.66 -27.50 7.46
C ALA A 258 3.83 -29.03 7.59
N GLU A 259 2.75 -29.77 7.84
CA GLU A 259 2.74 -31.23 7.90
C GLU A 259 2.93 -31.87 6.51
N ALA A 260 2.32 -31.32 5.46
CA ALA A 260 2.47 -31.83 4.10
C ALA A 260 3.82 -31.49 3.44
N HIS A 261 4.49 -30.42 3.88
CA HIS A 261 5.76 -29.93 3.32
C HIS A 261 6.91 -29.96 4.35
N PRO A 262 7.29 -31.12 4.91
CA PRO A 262 8.18 -31.20 6.07
C PRO A 262 9.58 -30.61 5.83
N GLU A 263 10.11 -30.69 4.60
CA GLU A 263 11.41 -30.07 4.25
C GLU A 263 11.35 -28.53 4.17
N HIS A 264 10.16 -27.96 4.05
CA HIS A 264 9.90 -26.53 3.83
C HIS A 264 8.90 -25.93 4.84
N ALA A 265 8.60 -26.65 5.92
CA ALA A 265 7.57 -26.33 6.91
C ALA A 265 7.74 -24.94 7.54
N HIS A 266 8.97 -24.44 7.65
CA HIS A 266 9.27 -23.08 8.10
C HIS A 266 8.64 -22.00 7.21
N LEU A 267 8.55 -22.24 5.90
CA LEU A 267 7.94 -21.34 4.91
C LEU A 267 6.39 -21.34 4.99
N CYS A 268 5.81 -22.41 5.54
CA CYS A 268 4.37 -22.57 5.74
C CYS A 268 3.85 -21.93 7.04
N THR A 269 4.74 -21.52 7.96
CA THR A 269 4.36 -20.89 9.23
C THR A 269 3.62 -19.56 9.06
N ALA A 270 2.76 -19.20 10.02
CA ALA A 270 2.00 -17.94 9.98
C ALA A 270 2.91 -16.71 9.82
N ALA A 271 4.03 -16.64 10.55
CA ALA A 271 5.01 -15.57 10.45
C ALA A 271 5.70 -15.52 9.06
N ALA A 272 6.06 -16.66 8.48
CA ALA A 272 6.66 -16.69 7.13
C ALA A 272 5.65 -16.32 6.03
N GLN A 273 4.40 -16.77 6.17
CA GLN A 273 3.28 -16.42 5.28
C GLN A 273 2.98 -14.91 5.34
N TYR A 274 2.86 -14.33 6.54
CA TYR A 274 2.72 -12.87 6.72
C TYR A 274 3.91 -12.11 6.14
N LEU A 275 5.15 -12.48 6.49
CA LEU A 275 6.37 -11.83 6.01
C LEU A 275 6.42 -11.80 4.48
N ALA A 276 6.15 -12.93 3.83
CA ALA A 276 6.15 -13.02 2.37
C ALA A 276 5.04 -12.14 1.76
N PHE A 277 3.85 -12.10 2.36
CA PHE A 277 2.77 -11.23 1.91
C PHE A 277 3.09 -9.73 2.08
N SER A 278 3.68 -9.31 3.21
CA SER A 278 4.13 -7.93 3.40
C SER A 278 5.18 -7.54 2.35
N LEU A 279 6.10 -8.45 2.01
CA LEU A 279 7.11 -8.24 0.97
C LEU A 279 6.50 -8.21 -0.44
N ILE A 280 5.48 -9.02 -0.74
CA ILE A 280 4.69 -8.92 -1.99
C ILE A 280 4.05 -7.52 -2.10
N ALA A 281 3.40 -7.05 -1.03
CA ALA A 281 2.74 -5.74 -1.01
C ALA A 281 3.74 -4.57 -1.16
N LEU A 282 4.95 -4.68 -0.61
CA LEU A 282 6.04 -3.71 -0.79
C LEU A 282 6.67 -3.74 -2.20
N SER A 283 6.70 -4.90 -2.86
CA SER A 283 7.41 -5.11 -4.13
C SER A 283 6.73 -4.50 -5.37
N VAL A 284 5.51 -3.93 -5.26
CA VAL A 284 4.68 -3.56 -6.41
C VAL A 284 5.30 -2.38 -7.19
N PRO A 285 5.82 -2.57 -8.42
CA PRO A 285 6.54 -1.51 -9.13
C PRO A 285 5.60 -0.40 -9.60
N GLY A 286 5.60 0.72 -8.87
CA GLY A 286 4.69 1.85 -9.10
C GLY A 286 3.50 1.90 -8.15
N GLY A 287 3.19 0.82 -7.43
CA GLY A 287 2.16 0.77 -6.37
C GLY A 287 2.58 1.42 -5.06
N ARG A 288 3.49 2.41 -5.10
CA ARG A 288 4.11 3.09 -3.94
C ARG A 288 3.18 4.04 -3.20
N SER A 289 1.95 4.19 -3.66
CA SER A 289 0.90 4.96 -2.99
C SER A 289 -0.43 4.30 -3.33
N PRO A 290 -1.38 4.22 -2.38
CA PRO A 290 -2.71 3.72 -2.68
C PRO A 290 -3.38 4.52 -3.81
N HIS A 291 -4.24 3.86 -4.58
CA HIS A 291 -4.94 4.39 -5.74
C HIS A 291 -5.62 5.75 -5.46
N GLY A 292 -5.70 6.60 -6.49
CA GLY A 292 -6.17 7.99 -6.36
C GLY A 292 -7.61 8.10 -5.84
N GLN A 293 -7.95 9.24 -5.24
CA GLN A 293 -9.32 9.56 -4.80
C GLN A 293 -10.33 9.46 -5.95
N ASP A 294 -9.94 9.86 -7.16
CA ASP A 294 -10.79 9.77 -8.35
C ASP A 294 -10.96 8.33 -8.84
N GLU A 295 -9.90 7.51 -8.80
CA GLU A 295 -9.95 6.09 -9.17
C GLU A 295 -10.76 5.26 -8.15
N ARG A 296 -10.64 5.56 -6.85
CA ARG A 296 -11.53 5.04 -5.80
C ARG A 296 -12.98 5.41 -6.08
N CYS A 297 -13.26 6.67 -6.42
CA CYS A 297 -14.61 7.14 -6.72
C CYS A 297 -15.21 6.43 -7.94
N GLU A 298 -14.42 6.20 -9.00
CA GLU A 298 -14.87 5.45 -10.19
C GLU A 298 -15.11 3.96 -9.87
N ALA A 299 -14.24 3.34 -9.06
CA ALA A 299 -14.43 1.96 -8.61
C ALA A 299 -15.69 1.81 -7.75
N MET A 300 -15.87 2.65 -6.73
CA MET A 300 -17.05 2.69 -5.85
C MET A 300 -18.35 2.85 -6.64
N GLY A 301 -18.35 3.63 -7.73
CA GLY A 301 -19.50 3.84 -8.62
C GLY A 301 -19.91 2.61 -9.46
N LYS A 302 -19.01 1.63 -9.65
CA LYS A 302 -19.29 0.35 -10.35
C LYS A 302 -19.77 -0.74 -9.41
N LEU A 303 -19.49 -0.60 -8.11
CA LEU A 303 -19.67 -1.65 -7.11
C LEU A 303 -21.06 -1.63 -6.48
N LYS A 304 -21.52 -2.82 -6.10
CA LYS A 304 -22.82 -3.01 -5.42
C LYS A 304 -22.60 -3.04 -3.92
N THR A 305 -23.54 -2.51 -3.15
CA THR A 305 -23.51 -2.61 -1.70
C THR A 305 -24.15 -3.90 -1.20
N TRP A 306 -23.61 -4.47 -0.12
CA TRP A 306 -24.21 -5.60 0.58
C TRP A 306 -25.31 -5.08 1.54
N ALA A 307 -26.47 -5.74 1.57
CA ALA A 307 -27.68 -5.22 2.22
C ALA A 307 -27.94 -5.72 3.65
N GLU A 308 -27.44 -6.92 3.98
CA GLU A 308 -27.58 -7.56 5.30
C GLU A 308 -26.38 -7.22 6.20
N ASP A 309 -26.36 -7.69 7.45
CA ASP A 309 -25.17 -7.62 8.30
C ASP A 309 -24.66 -9.01 8.74
N PHE A 310 -23.37 -9.08 9.09
CA PHE A 310 -22.66 -10.32 9.43
C PHE A 310 -23.19 -10.90 10.74
N GLU A 311 -23.56 -10.05 11.69
CA GLU A 311 -24.10 -10.46 12.98
C GLU A 311 -25.51 -11.06 12.85
N THR A 312 -26.39 -10.47 12.04
CA THR A 312 -27.68 -11.07 11.64
C THR A 312 -27.46 -12.38 10.88
N THR A 313 -26.44 -12.44 10.02
CA THR A 313 -26.06 -13.68 9.32
C THR A 313 -25.65 -14.77 10.32
N LEU A 314 -24.77 -14.45 11.28
CA LEU A 314 -24.27 -15.34 12.32
C LEU A 314 -25.38 -15.81 13.27
N ARG A 315 -26.29 -14.91 13.68
CA ARG A 315 -27.49 -15.24 14.48
C ARG A 315 -28.51 -16.10 13.72
N SER A 316 -28.50 -16.06 12.38
CA SER A 316 -29.28 -17.00 11.56
C SER A 316 -28.65 -18.40 11.46
N VAL A 317 -27.44 -18.61 12.02
CA VAL A 317 -26.79 -19.92 12.14
C VAL A 317 -26.88 -20.41 13.59
N PRO A 318 -27.66 -21.46 13.90
CA PRO A 318 -27.66 -22.10 15.22
C PRO A 318 -26.26 -22.59 15.62
N ASP A 319 -25.90 -22.54 16.91
CA ASP A 319 -24.55 -22.90 17.35
C ASP A 319 -24.12 -24.33 16.96
N GLY A 320 -25.05 -25.28 17.03
CA GLY A 320 -24.82 -26.67 16.60
C GLY A 320 -24.64 -26.85 15.08
N GLU A 321 -24.97 -25.84 14.28
CA GLU A 321 -24.80 -25.82 12.81
C GLU A 321 -23.56 -24.99 12.38
N ARG A 322 -22.75 -24.48 13.33
CA ARG A 322 -21.48 -23.79 13.07
C ARG A 322 -20.28 -24.75 13.01
N GLN A 323 -20.51 -26.05 13.21
CA GLN A 323 -19.51 -27.10 12.98
C GLN A 323 -19.87 -27.88 11.72
N PRO A 324 -18.88 -28.27 10.90
CA PRO A 324 -19.14 -29.13 9.74
C PRO A 324 -19.61 -30.52 10.20
N PRO A 325 -20.51 -31.18 9.45
CA PRO A 325 -20.65 -32.63 9.51
C PRO A 325 -19.31 -33.34 9.27
N GLU A 326 -19.08 -34.50 9.87
CA GLU A 326 -17.86 -35.30 9.63
C GLU A 326 -17.77 -35.82 8.18
N SER A 327 -18.91 -35.91 7.48
CA SER A 327 -19.02 -36.19 6.05
C SER A 327 -18.56 -35.03 5.14
N SER A 328 -18.40 -33.83 5.70
CA SER A 328 -18.28 -32.62 4.89
C SER A 328 -16.93 -32.52 4.19
N PRO A 329 -16.88 -32.13 2.90
CA PRO A 329 -15.60 -31.84 2.24
C PRO A 329 -14.83 -30.68 2.91
N GLY A 330 -15.50 -29.86 3.73
CA GLY A 330 -14.88 -28.85 4.58
C GLY A 330 -14.03 -29.43 5.73
N TYR A 331 -14.06 -30.73 5.98
CA TYR A 331 -13.26 -31.38 7.03
C TYR A 331 -11.78 -31.51 6.65
N LYS A 332 -11.45 -31.86 5.38
CA LYS A 332 -10.04 -32.00 4.95
C LYS A 332 -9.40 -30.61 4.76
N PRO A 333 -8.25 -30.31 5.40
CA PRO A 333 -7.50 -29.08 5.15
C PRO A 333 -6.88 -29.02 3.74
N LYS A 334 -6.68 -27.80 3.24
CA LYS A 334 -6.06 -27.54 1.93
C LYS A 334 -4.54 -27.38 2.05
N ALA A 335 -3.82 -28.50 2.13
CA ALA A 335 -2.37 -28.52 2.35
C ALA A 335 -1.49 -28.25 1.10
N TYR A 336 -2.07 -28.23 -0.11
CA TYR A 336 -1.35 -28.07 -1.39
C TYR A 336 -0.21 -29.10 -1.57
N GLU A 337 -0.51 -30.38 -1.33
CA GLU A 337 0.43 -31.53 -1.37
C GLU A 337 1.20 -31.64 -2.71
N ASP A 338 0.60 -31.15 -3.80
CA ASP A 338 1.12 -31.17 -5.17
C ASP A 338 2.02 -29.97 -5.54
N VAL A 339 2.11 -28.95 -4.67
CA VAL A 339 2.82 -27.70 -4.98
C VAL A 339 4.22 -27.67 -4.37
N ASP A 340 5.24 -27.72 -5.23
CA ASP A 340 6.64 -27.45 -4.88
C ASP A 340 6.79 -26.10 -4.15
N ARG A 341 7.19 -26.14 -2.87
CA ARG A 341 7.39 -24.98 -1.98
C ARG A 341 8.82 -24.42 -1.98
N SER A 342 9.75 -24.98 -2.76
CA SER A 342 11.16 -24.60 -2.69
C SER A 342 11.40 -23.12 -3.04
N PRO A 343 12.26 -22.38 -2.30
CA PRO A 343 12.62 -21.00 -2.64
C PRO A 343 13.14 -20.90 -4.08
N HIS A 344 12.58 -19.99 -4.87
CA HIS A 344 12.96 -19.83 -6.27
C HIS A 344 14.25 -19.01 -6.40
N LEU A 345 15.39 -19.65 -6.17
CA LEU A 345 16.72 -19.04 -6.24
C LEU A 345 16.97 -18.44 -7.63
N LEU A 346 17.28 -17.14 -7.69
CA LEU A 346 17.43 -16.34 -8.91
C LEU A 346 18.82 -16.54 -9.56
N ARG A 347 19.17 -17.82 -9.79
CA ARG A 347 20.38 -18.35 -10.44
C ARG A 347 21.58 -17.41 -10.33
N GLY A 348 22.03 -17.20 -9.09
CA GLY A 348 23.02 -16.18 -8.74
C GLY A 348 24.23 -16.14 -9.68
N LYS A 349 24.69 -14.92 -9.99
CA LYS A 349 25.99 -14.68 -10.64
C LYS A 349 27.03 -15.54 -9.94
N ARG A 350 27.76 -16.37 -10.69
CA ARG A 350 28.86 -17.19 -10.14
C ARG A 350 29.82 -16.28 -9.38
N ARG A 351 29.73 -16.25 -8.03
CA ARG A 351 30.80 -15.74 -7.16
C ARG A 351 31.98 -16.65 -7.42
N GLY A 352 32.90 -16.19 -8.26
CA GLY A 352 34.03 -17.00 -8.68
C GLY A 352 34.91 -17.29 -7.48
N HIS A 353 34.88 -18.52 -6.98
CA HIS A 353 35.95 -19.01 -6.12
C HIS A 353 37.26 -18.89 -6.90
N ALA A 354 38.05 -17.87 -6.56
CA ALA A 354 39.46 -17.84 -6.88
C ALA A 354 40.10 -19.03 -6.18
N LYS A 355 40.16 -20.19 -6.86
CA LYS A 355 40.95 -21.32 -6.39
C LYS A 355 42.40 -20.86 -6.38
N ASP A 356 42.98 -20.88 -5.19
CA ASP A 356 44.34 -20.45 -4.97
C ASP A 356 45.32 -21.29 -5.81
N ARG A 357 46.39 -20.66 -6.31
CA ARG A 357 47.11 -21.12 -7.50
C ARG A 357 48.54 -21.57 -7.18
N HIS A 358 48.67 -22.45 -6.19
CA HIS A 358 49.96 -23.00 -5.82
C HIS A 358 50.38 -24.21 -6.67
N THR A 359 51.30 -23.88 -7.59
CA THR A 359 52.48 -24.64 -8.06
C THR A 359 52.37 -26.17 -8.26
N LYS A 360 52.62 -26.61 -9.51
CA LYS A 360 53.02 -28.00 -9.79
C LYS A 360 54.48 -28.22 -9.37
N GLU A 361 54.78 -29.40 -8.85
CA GLU A 361 56.03 -30.10 -9.17
C GLU A 361 55.70 -31.43 -9.86
N GLN A 362 56.67 -32.00 -10.58
CA GLN A 362 56.48 -33.20 -11.41
C GLN A 362 57.35 -34.35 -10.90
N VAL A 363 56.77 -35.53 -10.78
CA VAL A 363 57.51 -36.80 -10.88
C VAL A 363 56.70 -37.75 -11.77
N THR A 364 57.34 -38.28 -12.80
CA THR A 364 56.77 -39.25 -13.75
C THR A 364 57.08 -40.68 -13.31
N LYS A 365 56.13 -41.61 -13.50
CA LYS A 365 56.36 -43.05 -13.70
C LYS A 365 55.08 -43.78 -14.09
N ASP A 366 55.07 -44.31 -15.31
CA ASP A 366 54.25 -45.43 -15.78
C ASP A 366 55.01 -46.77 -15.51
N PRO A 367 54.51 -47.99 -15.84
CA PRO A 367 53.27 -48.35 -16.53
C PRO A 367 52.49 -49.53 -15.85
N ASP A 368 51.63 -50.20 -16.66
CA ASP A 368 51.04 -51.55 -16.47
C ASP A 368 49.89 -51.70 -15.43
N GLU A 369 48.85 -52.55 -15.63
CA GLU A 369 48.54 -53.50 -16.72
C GLU A 369 47.01 -53.83 -16.82
N SER A 370 46.58 -54.44 -17.94
CA SER A 370 45.32 -55.24 -18.14
C SER A 370 43.96 -54.50 -18.09
N SER A 371 43.13 -54.50 -19.16
CA SER A 371 42.16 -55.54 -19.64
C SER A 371 40.72 -55.29 -19.12
N GLU A 372 39.62 -55.51 -19.87
CA GLU A 372 39.43 -56.00 -21.24
C GLU A 372 37.99 -55.73 -21.77
N SER A 373 37.81 -55.75 -23.11
CA SER A 373 36.56 -56.03 -23.85
C SER A 373 35.37 -55.03 -23.72
N SER A 374 34.50 -54.79 -24.72
CA SER A 374 34.28 -55.46 -26.02
C SER A 374 34.03 -54.46 -27.16
N ASP A 375 34.43 -54.85 -28.38
CA ASP A 375 34.11 -54.27 -29.70
C ASP A 375 32.62 -54.55 -30.10
N ASP A 376 32.06 -54.17 -31.26
CA ASP A 376 32.66 -53.80 -32.57
C ASP A 376 31.77 -52.86 -33.44
N GLU A 377 32.31 -52.40 -34.58
CA GLU A 377 31.78 -51.38 -35.50
C GLU A 377 31.03 -51.89 -36.75
N SER A 378 30.32 -50.96 -37.42
CA SER A 378 30.51 -50.65 -38.86
C SER A 378 29.93 -49.25 -39.14
N ARG A 379 30.61 -48.21 -39.67
CA ARG A 379 31.48 -48.05 -40.87
C ARG A 379 30.74 -48.34 -42.20
N ARG A 380 30.90 -47.58 -43.29
CA ARG A 380 31.90 -46.53 -43.63
C ARG A 380 31.42 -45.55 -44.74
N ASN A 381 32.23 -44.49 -44.98
CA ASN A 381 32.33 -43.61 -46.16
C ASN A 381 31.40 -42.36 -46.22
N VAL A 382 31.61 -41.43 -47.18
CA VAL A 382 32.56 -40.28 -47.19
C VAL A 382 32.36 -39.43 -48.48
N LEU A 383 32.99 -38.23 -48.57
CA LEU A 383 32.99 -37.19 -49.64
C LEU A 383 31.82 -36.17 -49.57
N GLY A 384 32.03 -34.85 -49.79
CA GLY A 384 33.27 -34.10 -50.06
C GLY A 384 33.11 -32.56 -50.00
N THR A 385 34.23 -31.83 -49.92
CA THR A 385 34.38 -30.34 -49.93
C THR A 385 34.58 -29.81 -51.40
N PRO A 386 34.81 -28.50 -51.76
CA PRO A 386 35.45 -27.39 -51.02
C PRO A 386 34.88 -25.94 -51.23
N THR A 387 35.63 -24.93 -50.76
CA THR A 387 35.43 -23.46 -50.92
C THR A 387 36.18 -22.88 -52.15
N PRO A 388 35.82 -21.68 -52.65
CA PRO A 388 36.70 -20.48 -52.52
C PRO A 388 35.90 -19.17 -52.24
N THR A 389 36.41 -18.04 -51.71
CA THR A 389 37.71 -17.32 -51.68
C THR A 389 37.93 -16.27 -52.80
N GLU A 390 37.79 -14.97 -52.46
CA GLU A 390 38.74 -13.88 -52.79
C GLU A 390 38.62 -12.75 -51.71
N ARG A 391 39.26 -11.57 -51.87
CA ARG A 391 40.00 -10.99 -50.72
C ARG A 391 40.33 -9.47 -50.68
N ARG A 392 40.54 -8.71 -51.78
CA ARG A 392 41.20 -7.37 -51.70
C ARG A 392 40.92 -6.32 -52.80
N THR A 393 40.70 -5.05 -52.41
CA THR A 393 41.53 -3.82 -52.71
C THR A 393 40.92 -2.58 -52.01
N ARG A 394 41.62 -1.82 -51.13
CA ARG A 394 42.64 -0.74 -51.30
C ARG A 394 42.08 0.69 -51.56
N GLY A 395 42.47 1.66 -50.72
CA GLY A 395 42.17 3.10 -50.83
C GLY A 395 42.19 3.84 -49.48
N ARG A 396 43.31 3.87 -48.73
CA ARG A 396 44.36 4.92 -48.73
C ARG A 396 43.90 6.36 -48.38
N ASN A 397 44.31 6.80 -47.17
CA ASN A 397 45.04 8.07 -46.87
C ASN A 397 44.32 9.43 -47.10
N HIS A 398 44.63 10.56 -46.44
CA HIS A 398 45.61 11.04 -45.43
C HIS A 398 45.01 12.33 -44.77
N GLN A 399 45.47 13.03 -43.72
CA GLN A 399 46.55 13.04 -42.69
C GLN A 399 45.92 13.82 -41.48
N SER A 400 46.17 13.64 -40.16
CA SER A 400 47.32 13.33 -39.28
C SER A 400 47.94 14.57 -38.59
N GLN A 401 48.44 14.36 -37.36
CA GLN A 401 49.17 15.29 -36.46
C GLN A 401 48.29 16.16 -35.51
N GLY A 402 48.68 16.35 -34.23
CA GLY A 402 49.75 15.64 -33.52
C GLY A 402 50.18 16.26 -32.17
N GLY A 403 50.46 15.38 -31.19
CA GLY A 403 51.06 15.71 -29.89
C GLY A 403 50.17 16.49 -28.90
N GLN A 404 50.54 16.65 -27.64
CA GLN A 404 51.33 15.79 -26.73
C GLN A 404 51.02 16.29 -25.29
N GLY A 405 51.13 15.43 -24.27
CA GLY A 405 50.59 15.73 -22.93
C GLY A 405 51.46 16.64 -22.06
N SER A 406 50.87 17.17 -20.98
CA SER A 406 51.59 17.56 -19.76
C SER A 406 50.68 17.48 -18.54
N GLN A 407 51.25 17.19 -17.37
CA GLN A 407 50.64 17.48 -16.07
C GLN A 407 50.66 19.01 -15.81
N GLY A 408 49.78 19.51 -14.92
CA GLY A 408 49.69 20.95 -14.65
C GLY A 408 48.75 21.32 -13.51
N THR A 409 49.15 21.05 -12.27
CA THR A 409 48.46 21.56 -11.07
C THR A 409 48.64 23.07 -10.92
N ARG A 410 47.54 23.84 -10.83
CA ARG A 410 47.54 25.17 -10.17
C ARG A 410 46.13 25.63 -9.78
N HIS A 411 46.03 26.23 -8.59
CA HIS A 411 44.83 26.92 -8.10
C HIS A 411 44.56 28.22 -8.86
N SER A 412 43.28 28.52 -9.11
CA SER A 412 42.77 29.90 -9.13
C SER A 412 41.29 29.91 -8.74
N GLN A 413 40.92 30.64 -7.69
CA GLN A 413 39.54 30.78 -7.23
C GLN A 413 38.76 31.80 -8.08
N ARG A 414 37.47 31.52 -8.39
CA ARG A 414 36.39 32.51 -8.52
C ARG A 414 35.01 31.82 -8.56
N PRO A 415 33.89 32.51 -8.27
CA PRO A 415 32.66 31.85 -7.80
C PRO A 415 31.81 31.18 -8.90
N LEU A 416 31.12 30.10 -8.53
CA LEU A 416 30.12 29.43 -9.37
C LEU A 416 28.78 30.19 -9.37
N ALA A 417 28.62 31.11 -10.32
CA ALA A 417 27.31 31.64 -10.69
C ALA A 417 26.56 30.59 -11.53
N LEU A 418 25.59 29.89 -10.92
CA LEU A 418 24.74 28.91 -11.59
C LEU A 418 23.88 29.56 -12.68
N ARG A 419 24.25 29.35 -13.95
CA ARG A 419 23.37 29.62 -15.10
C ARG A 419 22.47 28.40 -15.36
N PRO A 420 21.15 28.56 -15.47
CA PRO A 420 20.27 27.48 -15.87
C PRO A 420 20.39 27.21 -17.38
N GLN A 421 20.52 25.94 -17.74
CA GLN A 421 20.47 25.44 -19.11
C GLN A 421 19.79 24.06 -19.07
N GLY A 422 18.77 23.74 -19.85
CA GLY A 422 18.05 24.56 -20.83
C GLY A 422 17.79 23.76 -22.10
N GLY A 423 16.58 23.20 -22.23
CA GLY A 423 16.16 22.39 -23.39
C GLY A 423 16.33 20.89 -23.17
N GLY A 424 15.21 20.18 -23.05
CA GLY A 424 15.16 18.72 -22.92
C GLY A 424 13.71 18.28 -22.85
N GLU A 425 13.14 17.89 -23.99
CA GLU A 425 11.71 17.53 -24.09
C GLU A 425 11.45 16.18 -23.41
N GLY A 426 10.80 16.22 -22.25
CA GLY A 426 10.45 15.04 -21.46
C GLY A 426 9.22 15.31 -20.61
N ARG A 427 8.27 14.36 -20.66
CA ARG A 427 6.94 14.39 -19.98
C ARG A 427 6.92 15.22 -18.68
N CYS A 428 6.10 16.28 -18.66
CA CYS A 428 5.84 17.05 -17.45
C CYS A 428 5.35 16.13 -16.32
N SER A 429 6.15 16.03 -15.24
CA SER A 429 5.70 15.37 -14.01
C SER A 429 4.59 16.20 -13.37
N LYS A 430 3.37 15.65 -13.29
CA LYS A 430 2.16 16.40 -12.94
C LYS A 430 2.24 17.10 -11.57
N ASN A 431 2.87 16.45 -10.59
CA ASN A 431 2.92 16.92 -9.19
C ASN A 431 4.25 17.59 -8.82
N GLY A 432 4.75 18.49 -9.66
CA GLY A 432 5.81 19.41 -9.25
C GLY A 432 5.35 20.29 -8.08
N HIS A 433 6.06 20.25 -6.95
CA HIS A 433 5.70 20.98 -5.72
C HIS A 433 5.74 22.51 -5.91
N LYS A 434 4.66 23.10 -6.43
CA LYS A 434 4.49 24.57 -6.54
C LYS A 434 4.76 25.23 -5.18
N PRO A 435 5.53 26.33 -5.11
CA PRO A 435 5.71 27.08 -3.87
C PRO A 435 4.39 27.67 -3.40
N TYR A 436 4.24 27.97 -2.10
CA TYR A 436 3.05 28.65 -1.60
C TYR A 436 2.99 30.10 -2.07
N CYS A 437 1.79 30.61 -2.34
CA CYS A 437 1.57 32.03 -2.56
C CYS A 437 1.83 32.81 -1.27
N THR A 438 2.36 34.04 -1.38
CA THR A 438 2.58 34.90 -0.22
C THR A 438 1.24 35.31 0.41
N GLN A 439 1.25 35.56 1.72
CA GLN A 439 0.05 36.04 2.42
C GLN A 439 -0.45 37.38 1.85
N LYS A 440 0.46 38.26 1.41
CA LYS A 440 0.12 39.51 0.71
C LYS A 440 -0.64 39.25 -0.59
N CYS A 441 -0.20 38.29 -1.41
CA CYS A 441 -0.90 37.93 -2.65
C CYS A 441 -2.30 37.36 -2.38
N LEU A 442 -2.46 36.53 -1.36
CA LEU A 442 -3.74 35.93 -1.01
C LEU A 442 -4.69 36.96 -0.35
N LEU A 443 -4.17 37.91 0.43
CA LEU A 443 -4.92 39.06 0.93
C LEU A 443 -5.34 40.01 -0.20
N GLY A 444 -4.50 40.16 -1.22
CA GLY A 444 -4.80 40.86 -2.47
C GLY A 444 -6.03 40.27 -3.15
N LEU A 445 -6.08 38.95 -3.33
CA LEU A 445 -7.23 38.23 -3.90
C LEU A 445 -8.51 38.46 -3.08
N VAL A 446 -8.44 38.30 -1.75
CA VAL A 446 -9.57 38.50 -0.83
C VAL A 446 -10.11 39.95 -0.87
N ARG A 447 -9.26 40.94 -1.12
CA ARG A 447 -9.62 42.37 -1.12
C ARG A 447 -9.80 42.98 -2.52
N GLY A 448 -9.75 42.19 -3.60
CA GLY A 448 -9.84 42.69 -4.99
C GLY A 448 -8.67 43.61 -5.41
N GLY A 449 -7.51 43.44 -4.78
CA GLY A 449 -6.33 44.28 -4.90
C GLY A 449 -5.41 43.93 -6.07
N VAL A 450 -4.14 44.29 -5.91
CA VAL A 450 -3.04 43.97 -6.84
C VAL A 450 -2.31 42.70 -6.41
N LEU A 451 -1.70 42.02 -7.37
CA LEU A 451 -0.79 40.90 -7.15
C LEU A 451 0.45 41.37 -6.38
N ASP A 452 0.94 40.54 -5.46
CA ASP A 452 2.22 40.79 -4.78
C ASP A 452 3.38 40.44 -5.74
N PRO A 453 4.28 41.38 -6.09
CA PRO A 453 5.46 41.10 -6.91
C PRO A 453 6.40 40.05 -6.31
N GLY A 454 6.35 39.83 -4.98
CA GLY A 454 7.07 38.77 -4.28
C GLY A 454 6.42 37.39 -4.36
N CYS A 455 5.24 37.24 -4.98
CA CYS A 455 4.57 35.94 -5.10
C CYS A 455 5.27 35.05 -6.13
N PRO A 456 5.78 33.86 -5.75
CA PRO A 456 6.51 33.00 -6.68
C PRO A 456 5.63 32.41 -7.80
N ASN A 457 4.29 32.47 -7.65
CA ASN A 457 3.32 32.03 -8.63
C ASN A 457 2.72 33.18 -9.47
N ILE A 458 3.21 34.42 -9.36
CA ILE A 458 2.63 35.62 -10.01
C ILE A 458 2.39 35.46 -11.53
N LEU A 459 3.29 34.78 -12.24
CA LEU A 459 3.17 34.53 -13.68
C LEU A 459 2.01 33.58 -14.04
N LEU A 460 1.61 32.71 -13.11
CA LEU A 460 0.42 31.86 -13.25
C LEU A 460 -0.86 32.66 -12.96
N HIS A 461 -0.82 33.57 -11.98
CA HIS A 461 -1.95 34.45 -11.65
C HIS A 461 -2.22 35.47 -12.77
N SER A 462 -1.22 35.83 -13.57
CA SER A 462 -1.33 36.81 -14.65
C SER A 462 -1.81 36.22 -15.98
N ARG A 463 -1.93 34.89 -16.10
CA ARG A 463 -2.42 34.22 -17.32
C ARG A 463 -3.95 34.21 -17.36
N LYS A 464 -4.52 34.48 -18.54
CA LYS A 464 -5.91 34.11 -18.86
C LYS A 464 -5.95 32.70 -19.46
N PRO A 465 -6.99 31.89 -19.21
CA PRO A 465 -7.12 30.54 -19.79
C PRO A 465 -7.27 30.48 -21.32
N SER A 466 -7.49 31.62 -21.99
CA SER A 466 -7.74 31.73 -23.43
C SER A 466 -6.50 31.94 -24.31
N ASP A 467 -5.37 32.33 -23.71
CA ASP A 467 -4.31 33.03 -24.45
C ASP A 467 -3.22 32.05 -24.95
N ASP A 468 -3.64 31.05 -25.74
CA ASP A 468 -2.76 30.08 -26.42
C ASP A 468 -2.16 30.62 -27.75
N HIS A 469 -2.15 31.96 -27.89
CA HIS A 469 -1.56 32.67 -29.02
C HIS A 469 -0.37 33.49 -28.51
N GLY A 470 0.81 32.85 -28.57
CA GLY A 470 2.02 33.34 -27.94
C GLY A 470 2.58 34.64 -28.52
N TYR A 471 2.18 35.78 -27.93
CA TYR A 471 2.91 37.04 -28.02
C TYR A 471 3.25 37.58 -26.63
N ASN A 472 4.55 37.79 -26.39
CA ASN A 472 5.07 38.26 -25.10
C ASN A 472 4.74 39.74 -24.86
N HIS A 473 3.63 40.03 -24.18
CA HIS A 473 3.47 41.30 -23.47
C HIS A 473 4.25 41.29 -22.15
N GLY A 474 5.58 41.32 -22.28
CA GLY A 474 6.53 41.36 -21.17
C GLY A 474 6.53 42.70 -20.44
N SER A 475 5.63 42.87 -19.47
CA SER A 475 5.84 43.80 -18.35
C SER A 475 5.08 43.32 -17.12
N GLY A 476 5.80 42.98 -16.05
CA GLY A 476 5.20 42.87 -14.71
C GLY A 476 4.83 44.27 -14.22
N ARG A 477 3.63 44.74 -14.54
CA ARG A 477 3.13 46.04 -14.07
C ARG A 477 2.89 45.95 -12.56
N ALA A 478 3.36 46.95 -11.81
CA ALA A 478 3.19 47.02 -10.36
C ALA A 478 1.71 46.93 -9.93
N ASP A 479 0.79 47.41 -10.79
CA ASP A 479 -0.65 47.44 -10.56
C ASP A 479 -1.42 46.26 -11.18
N ALA A 480 -0.74 45.16 -11.53
CA ALA A 480 -1.39 43.97 -12.09
C ALA A 480 -2.39 43.38 -11.07
N ARG A 481 -3.68 43.53 -11.33
CA ARG A 481 -4.75 42.98 -10.48
C ARG A 481 -4.95 41.48 -10.69
N HIS A 482 -5.54 40.84 -9.69
CA HIS A 482 -6.02 39.46 -9.83
C HIS A 482 -7.07 39.38 -10.96
N PRO A 483 -7.02 38.36 -11.84
CA PRO A 483 -7.99 38.21 -12.94
C PRO A 483 -9.35 37.66 -12.48
N ILE A 484 -9.43 37.18 -11.24
CA ILE A 484 -10.62 36.68 -10.56
C ILE A 484 -10.69 37.31 -9.17
N ASP A 485 -11.89 37.48 -8.65
CA ASP A 485 -12.15 37.85 -7.27
C ASP A 485 -12.28 36.60 -6.37
N LEU A 486 -12.60 36.80 -5.09
CA LEU A 486 -12.78 35.68 -4.17
C LEU A 486 -13.99 34.80 -4.52
N ALA A 487 -15.07 35.36 -5.06
CA ALA A 487 -16.24 34.57 -5.47
C ALA A 487 -15.93 33.70 -6.69
N GLY A 488 -15.26 34.27 -7.72
CA GLY A 488 -14.76 33.53 -8.87
C GLY A 488 -13.75 32.45 -8.49
N PHE A 489 -12.83 32.74 -7.55
CA PHE A 489 -11.90 31.76 -6.99
C PHE A 489 -12.63 30.59 -6.33
N MET A 490 -13.57 30.86 -5.41
CA MET A 490 -14.30 29.81 -4.70
C MET A 490 -15.18 28.97 -5.65
N LYS A 491 -15.79 29.60 -6.67
CA LYS A 491 -16.53 28.88 -7.72
C LYS A 491 -15.61 27.94 -8.50
N LEU A 492 -14.53 28.46 -9.09
CA LEU A 492 -13.60 27.67 -9.91
C LEU A 492 -12.92 26.57 -9.11
N PHE A 493 -12.63 26.81 -7.83
CA PHE A 493 -12.05 25.80 -6.96
C PHE A 493 -13.07 24.73 -6.54
N GLY A 494 -14.34 25.08 -6.31
CA GLY A 494 -15.42 24.10 -6.15
C GLY A 494 -15.68 23.26 -7.42
N GLU A 495 -15.56 23.87 -8.60
CA GLU A 495 -15.60 23.17 -9.89
C GLU A 495 -14.41 22.20 -10.06
N GLN A 496 -13.20 22.59 -9.65
CA GLN A 496 -12.04 21.70 -9.60
C GLN A 496 -12.27 20.54 -8.62
N LEU A 497 -12.66 20.80 -7.36
CA LEU A 497 -12.90 19.77 -6.34
C LEU A 497 -13.99 18.76 -6.75
N LYS A 498 -14.97 19.18 -7.57
CA LYS A 498 -15.97 18.30 -8.15
C LYS A 498 -15.39 17.39 -9.24
N GLN A 499 -14.43 17.89 -10.02
CA GLN A 499 -13.75 17.15 -11.10
C GLN A 499 -12.66 16.21 -10.58
N THR A 500 -11.86 16.63 -9.62
CA THR A 500 -10.73 15.87 -9.09
C THR A 500 -10.42 16.20 -7.64
N LEU A 501 -10.03 15.17 -6.87
CA LEU A 501 -9.44 15.31 -5.54
C LEU A 501 -7.95 14.93 -5.49
N ASP A 502 -7.37 14.51 -6.62
CA ASP A 502 -5.95 14.15 -6.74
C ASP A 502 -5.11 15.29 -7.37
N ASP A 503 -5.52 15.82 -8.53
CA ASP A 503 -4.75 16.86 -9.24
C ASP A 503 -4.84 18.20 -8.47
N GLY A 504 -3.72 18.59 -7.84
CA GLY A 504 -3.59 19.85 -7.11
C GLY A 504 -3.92 19.80 -5.62
N ILE A 505 -4.19 18.62 -5.05
CA ILE A 505 -4.26 18.39 -3.59
C ILE A 505 -3.08 17.48 -3.19
N THR A 506 -2.49 17.70 -2.03
CA THR A 506 -1.46 16.81 -1.48
C THR A 506 -1.57 16.79 0.05
N PRO A 507 -1.75 15.64 0.71
CA PRO A 507 -1.74 15.57 2.17
C PRO A 507 -0.36 15.96 2.70
N LEU A 508 -0.31 16.60 3.88
CA LEU A 508 0.94 17.05 4.50
C LEU A 508 1.45 16.11 5.62
N GLY A 509 0.76 15.00 5.87
CA GLY A 509 0.97 14.12 7.03
C GLY A 509 0.42 14.71 8.34
N GLN A 510 0.67 16.01 8.54
CA GLN A 510 0.30 16.81 9.70
C GLN A 510 -1.20 16.75 10.00
N GLY A 511 -1.53 16.08 11.11
CA GLY A 511 -2.87 15.94 11.64
C GLY A 511 -2.99 16.43 13.10
N GLY A 512 -4.18 16.87 13.47
CA GLY A 512 -4.54 17.14 14.86
C GLY A 512 -5.91 16.56 15.17
N ALA A 513 -6.32 16.61 16.44
CA ALA A 513 -7.55 15.97 16.94
C ALA A 513 -8.87 16.41 16.25
N ARG A 514 -8.85 17.42 15.37
CA ARG A 514 -10.03 17.99 14.67
C ARG A 514 -9.83 18.22 13.17
N GLY A 515 -8.67 17.88 12.60
CA GLY A 515 -8.41 18.18 11.19
C GLY A 515 -7.01 17.81 10.72
N VAL A 516 -6.90 17.52 9.43
CA VAL A 516 -5.65 17.20 8.72
C VAL A 516 -5.33 18.27 7.68
N LEU A 517 -4.04 18.52 7.48
CA LEU A 517 -3.56 19.56 6.59
C LEU A 517 -3.21 19.04 5.20
N PHE A 518 -3.53 19.86 4.20
CA PHE A 518 -3.21 19.62 2.80
C PHE A 518 -2.52 20.84 2.21
N LYS A 519 -1.60 20.59 1.29
CA LYS A 519 -1.19 21.57 0.28
C LYS A 519 -2.22 21.54 -0.84
N THR A 520 -2.68 22.70 -1.26
CA THR A 520 -3.81 22.83 -2.18
C THR A 520 -3.52 23.88 -3.23
N SER A 521 -3.91 23.63 -4.48
CA SER A 521 -3.68 24.55 -5.60
C SER A 521 -4.89 24.65 -6.53
N LEU A 522 -5.37 25.86 -6.79
CA LEU A 522 -6.29 26.12 -7.91
C LEU A 522 -5.50 26.01 -9.22
N LEU A 523 -5.75 24.97 -10.00
CA LEU A 523 -4.93 24.59 -11.17
C LEU A 523 -4.89 25.69 -12.24
N ALA A 524 -6.06 26.28 -12.54
CA ALA A 524 -6.23 27.25 -13.64
C ALA A 524 -5.38 28.53 -13.50
N TYR A 525 -5.08 28.96 -12.28
CA TYR A 525 -4.36 30.22 -12.00
C TYR A 525 -3.14 30.03 -11.08
N GLY A 526 -2.85 28.80 -10.63
CA GLY A 526 -1.68 28.49 -9.80
C GLY A 526 -1.68 29.09 -8.39
N TYR A 527 -2.83 29.48 -7.84
CA TYR A 527 -2.92 29.88 -6.43
C TYR A 527 -2.69 28.66 -5.54
N THR A 528 -1.55 28.61 -4.84
CA THR A 528 -1.16 27.51 -3.94
C THR A 528 -1.18 27.97 -2.49
N PHE A 529 -1.92 27.25 -1.65
CA PHE A 529 -2.29 27.61 -0.27
C PHE A 529 -2.39 26.34 0.60
N VAL A 530 -2.82 26.48 1.85
CA VAL A 530 -3.06 25.36 2.79
C VAL A 530 -4.56 25.13 2.92
N SER A 531 -4.98 23.88 2.91
CA SER A 531 -6.33 23.47 3.32
C SER A 531 -6.26 22.70 4.63
N LYS A 532 -7.28 22.88 5.47
CA LYS A 532 -7.54 22.08 6.67
C LYS A 532 -8.85 21.32 6.43
N GLY A 533 -8.75 20.00 6.26
CA GLY A 533 -9.91 19.13 6.04
C GLY A 533 -10.37 18.44 7.33
N THR A 534 -11.66 18.17 7.44
CA THR A 534 -12.23 17.47 8.60
C THR A 534 -13.37 16.51 8.27
N VAL A 535 -13.64 15.62 9.23
CA VAL A 535 -14.72 14.61 9.21
C VAL A 535 -16.05 15.23 9.67
N ARG A 536 -17.18 14.59 9.29
CA ARG A 536 -18.56 15.09 9.49
C ARG A 536 -18.85 15.71 10.87
N ALA A 537 -18.43 15.05 11.95
CA ALA A 537 -18.71 15.47 13.32
C ALA A 537 -18.07 16.83 13.69
N PHE A 538 -16.90 17.11 13.14
CA PHE A 538 -16.13 18.32 13.43
C PHE A 538 -16.41 19.49 12.48
N ILE A 539 -17.39 19.37 11.57
CA ILE A 539 -17.81 20.48 10.70
C ILE A 539 -18.14 21.72 11.55
N LYS A 540 -18.90 21.56 12.63
CA LYS A 540 -19.29 22.63 13.56
C LYS A 540 -18.08 23.35 14.18
N ASP A 541 -17.01 22.61 14.50
CA ASP A 541 -15.76 23.17 15.05
C ASP A 541 -14.99 23.97 13.99
N LEU A 542 -14.95 23.49 12.73
CA LEU A 542 -14.30 24.19 11.62
C LEU A 542 -15.10 25.40 11.14
N GLU A 543 -16.43 25.36 11.19
CA GLU A 543 -17.33 26.49 10.96
C GLU A 543 -17.14 27.58 12.04
N HIS A 544 -16.94 27.18 13.30
CA HIS A 544 -16.60 28.11 14.38
C HIS A 544 -15.23 28.76 14.14
N GLU A 545 -14.21 27.98 13.77
CA GLU A 545 -12.89 28.49 13.40
C GLU A 545 -12.96 29.48 12.22
N ALA A 546 -13.72 29.15 11.17
CA ALA A 546 -14.01 30.06 10.06
C ALA A 546 -14.74 31.35 10.50
N ALA A 547 -15.65 31.27 11.48
CA ALA A 547 -16.31 32.44 12.05
C ALA A 547 -15.34 33.31 12.88
N VAL A 548 -14.36 32.71 13.57
CA VAL A 548 -13.28 33.45 14.24
C VAL A 548 -12.39 34.16 13.21
N TYR A 549 -11.95 33.47 12.15
CA TYR A 549 -11.16 34.11 11.08
C TYR A 549 -11.88 35.33 10.47
N LYS A 550 -13.20 35.24 10.21
CA LYS A 550 -14.01 36.36 9.71
C LYS A 550 -14.02 37.57 10.66
N ARG A 551 -13.99 37.36 11.98
CA ARG A 551 -13.88 38.45 12.99
C ARG A 551 -12.48 39.09 13.00
N LEU A 552 -11.44 38.35 12.62
CA LEU A 552 -10.04 38.80 12.62
C LEU A 552 -9.57 39.41 11.28
N LEU A 553 -10.49 39.73 10.34
CA LEU A 553 -10.19 40.22 8.98
C LEU A 553 -9.21 41.41 8.90
N ALA A 554 -9.18 42.26 9.93
CA ALA A 554 -8.27 43.40 10.02
C ALA A 554 -6.78 43.01 10.21
N ILE A 555 -6.51 41.86 10.86
CA ILE A 555 -5.16 41.38 11.20
C ILE A 555 -4.68 40.17 10.36
N GLN A 556 -5.54 39.69 9.45
CA GLN A 556 -5.18 38.65 8.48
C GLN A 556 -4.05 39.11 7.55
N GLY A 557 -3.10 38.22 7.27
CA GLY A 557 -1.92 38.51 6.45
C GLY A 557 -0.80 39.27 7.18
N ILE A 558 -0.94 39.47 8.50
CA ILE A 558 0.04 40.12 9.38
C ILE A 558 0.32 39.25 10.60
N TYR A 559 -0.72 38.95 11.39
CA TYR A 559 -0.60 38.18 12.65
C TYR A 559 -1.30 36.81 12.61
N VAL A 560 -2.27 36.65 11.70
CA VAL A 560 -2.99 35.37 11.48
C VAL A 560 -3.09 35.09 9.98
N PRO A 561 -3.21 33.81 9.56
CA PRO A 561 -3.42 33.44 8.16
C PRO A 561 -4.60 34.17 7.51
N VAL A 562 -4.47 34.45 6.21
CA VAL A 562 -5.57 34.92 5.37
C VAL A 562 -6.55 33.78 5.15
N PHE A 563 -7.82 34.00 5.48
CA PHE A 563 -8.90 33.05 5.26
C PHE A 563 -9.53 33.26 3.89
N LEU A 564 -9.46 32.25 3.03
CA LEU A 564 -9.98 32.30 1.66
C LEU A 564 -11.44 31.83 1.59
N GLY A 565 -11.85 30.93 2.48
CA GLY A 565 -13.19 30.36 2.49
C GLY A 565 -13.23 28.95 3.07
N ALA A 566 -14.37 28.29 2.90
CA ALA A 566 -14.54 26.86 3.16
C ALA A 566 -15.49 26.25 2.12
N ILE A 567 -15.35 24.96 1.84
CA ILE A 567 -16.23 24.17 0.97
C ILE A 567 -16.60 22.86 1.69
N ASP A 568 -17.89 22.55 1.69
CA ASP A 568 -18.41 21.21 1.94
C ASP A 568 -18.33 20.39 0.64
N LEU A 569 -17.74 19.19 0.71
CA LEU A 569 -17.59 18.25 -0.41
C LEU A 569 -18.84 17.40 -0.60
N GLN A 570 -19.72 17.28 0.40
CA GLN A 570 -20.93 16.46 0.33
C GLN A 570 -21.90 16.92 -0.79
N PRO A 571 -22.17 18.22 -1.01
CA PRO A 571 -22.96 18.71 -2.14
C PRO A 571 -22.29 18.51 -3.51
N LEU A 572 -20.98 18.26 -3.54
CA LEU A 572 -20.25 17.91 -4.76
C LEU A 572 -20.30 16.39 -5.05
N ASN A 573 -20.90 15.60 -4.14
CA ASN A 573 -20.82 14.14 -4.10
C ASN A 573 -19.36 13.63 -4.05
N ARG A 574 -18.55 14.24 -3.18
CA ARG A 574 -17.13 13.94 -3.01
C ARG A 574 -16.77 13.72 -1.53
N THR A 575 -15.81 12.83 -1.31
CA THR A 575 -15.19 12.50 -0.02
C THR A 575 -13.70 12.31 -0.27
N TYR A 576 -12.85 12.88 0.57
CA TYR A 576 -11.41 12.60 0.54
C TYR A 576 -11.08 11.53 1.60
N TYR A 577 -10.63 10.37 1.16
CA TYR A 577 -10.22 9.25 2.01
C TYR A 577 -8.74 9.46 2.42
N TYR A 578 -8.53 10.03 3.61
CA TYR A 578 -7.19 10.44 4.07
C TYR A 578 -6.36 9.28 4.64
N ASP A 579 -6.96 8.52 5.56
CA ASP A 579 -6.40 7.36 6.24
C ASP A 579 -7.56 6.44 6.65
N HIS A 580 -7.30 5.29 7.30
CA HIS A 580 -8.35 4.33 7.69
C HIS A 580 -9.50 5.04 8.44
N ARG A 581 -10.71 4.98 7.85
CA ARG A 581 -11.95 5.63 8.33
C ARG A 581 -11.89 7.16 8.51
N VAL A 582 -10.86 7.84 8.00
CA VAL A 582 -10.77 9.32 8.02
C VAL A 582 -11.36 9.89 6.73
N TYR A 583 -12.69 9.99 6.70
CA TYR A 583 -13.46 10.54 5.59
C TYR A 583 -13.56 12.08 5.68
N VAL A 584 -12.61 12.78 5.07
CA VAL A 584 -12.66 14.25 5.00
C VAL A 584 -13.76 14.69 4.04
N VAL A 585 -14.72 15.45 4.57
CA VAL A 585 -15.94 15.89 3.86
C VAL A 585 -16.10 17.41 3.84
N HIS A 586 -15.36 18.15 4.67
CA HIS A 586 -15.42 19.61 4.71
C HIS A 586 -14.00 20.18 4.80
N MET A 587 -13.72 21.25 4.06
CA MET A 587 -12.39 21.84 3.94
C MET A 587 -12.41 23.37 4.13
N THR A 588 -11.53 23.90 4.98
CA THR A 588 -11.27 25.33 5.18
C THR A 588 -9.94 25.73 4.54
N PHE A 589 -9.88 26.89 3.88
CA PHE A 589 -8.74 27.32 3.07
C PHE A 589 -8.04 28.55 3.65
N LEU A 590 -6.73 28.43 3.86
CA LEU A 590 -5.89 29.39 4.58
C LEU A 590 -4.60 29.68 3.80
N SER A 591 -4.08 30.91 3.88
CA SER A 591 -2.71 31.18 3.43
C SER A 591 -1.68 30.41 4.25
N TRP A 592 -0.56 30.03 3.65
CA TRP A 592 0.53 29.37 4.36
C TRP A 592 1.12 30.28 5.47
N GLY A 593 1.21 29.74 6.70
CA GLY A 593 1.63 30.47 7.90
C GLY A 593 3.15 30.51 8.11
N GLY A 594 3.88 29.53 7.59
CA GLY A 594 5.31 29.30 7.87
C GLY A 594 5.61 27.82 8.10
N HIS A 595 6.85 27.53 8.53
CA HIS A 595 7.21 26.24 9.10
C HIS A 595 7.09 26.28 10.63
N ASP A 596 7.08 25.12 11.29
CA ASP A 596 7.23 25.07 12.74
C ASP A 596 8.59 25.64 13.16
N LEU A 597 8.62 26.34 14.29
CA LEU A 597 9.81 27.05 14.79
C LEU A 597 10.96 26.07 15.06
N TYR A 598 10.66 24.95 15.72
CA TYR A 598 11.65 23.94 16.12
C TYR A 598 12.11 23.06 14.95
N SER A 599 11.30 22.94 13.90
CA SER A 599 11.65 22.19 12.67
C SER A 599 12.84 22.75 11.86
N THR A 600 13.46 23.85 12.29
CA THR A 600 14.57 24.52 11.58
C THR A 600 15.95 24.30 12.20
N GLU A 601 16.05 23.82 13.45
CA GLU A 601 17.34 23.61 14.13
C GLU A 601 18.06 22.33 13.66
N SER A 602 17.34 21.37 13.07
CA SER A 602 17.89 20.10 12.56
C SER A 602 18.48 20.19 11.13
N ARG A 603 18.84 21.40 10.68
CA ARG A 603 19.44 21.67 9.35
C ARG A 603 20.55 22.73 9.36
N GLN A 604 21.38 22.75 10.41
CA GLN A 604 22.68 23.44 10.43
C GLN A 604 23.83 22.44 10.62
#